data_AF-A0A167BBI4-F1
#
_entry.id   AF-A0A167BBI4-F1
#
_cell.length_a   1.000
_cell.length_b   1.000
_cell.length_c   1.000
_cell.angle_alpha   90.00
_cell.angle_beta   90.00
_cell.angle_gamma   90.00
#
_symmetry.space_group_name_H-M   'P 1'
#
loop_
_entity.id
_entity.type
_entity.pdbx_description
1 polymer ?
#
loop_
_entity_poly.entity_id
_entity_poly.type
_entity_poly.pdbx_seq_one_letter_code
_entity_poly.pdbx_strand_id
1 'polypeptide(L)'
;MKGHQLVDDVNKKLEKIKKRSKYRRPALTSDRLYRSDVVHPSNSSDGCDVACGNEATYLIVRHERDAEEDDPAIHYGLIASGNQLMKDARIRDKLAAERGVLCFEMEAAGLMNHFPCLVIRGICDYSDSHKNKEWQGFAAMMAAAYAKDLLLEIPLNGVEAEKPILEVLNTIEEGLHGLKQTADETKMAVETMHSDH
;
A
#
# COMPACT_ATOMS: atom_id res chain seq x y z
N MET A 1 -21.65 2.65 -18.10
CA MET A 1 -20.39 1.86 -18.14
C MET A 1 -20.63 0.61 -17.30
N LYS A 2 -20.11 -0.56 -17.68
CA LYS A 2 -20.11 -1.73 -16.78
C LYS A 2 -18.92 -1.56 -15.83
N GLY A 3 -19.14 -1.67 -14.52
CA GLY A 3 -18.07 -1.67 -13.52
C GLY A 3 -17.09 -2.84 -13.73
N HIS A 4 -16.03 -2.89 -12.92
CA HIS A 4 -15.02 -3.94 -13.03
C HIS A 4 -15.57 -5.32 -12.61
N GLN A 5 -14.96 -6.41 -13.10
CA GLN A 5 -15.38 -7.79 -12.78
C GLN A 5 -14.50 -8.47 -11.72
N LEU A 6 -13.74 -7.70 -10.94
CA LEU A 6 -12.72 -8.23 -10.04
C LEU A 6 -13.24 -9.30 -9.07
N VAL A 7 -14.40 -9.05 -8.43
CA VAL A 7 -14.97 -9.99 -7.44
C VAL A 7 -15.34 -11.32 -8.09
N ASP A 8 -15.99 -11.28 -9.26
CA ASP A 8 -16.39 -12.47 -9.99
C ASP A 8 -15.16 -13.28 -10.44
N ASP A 9 -14.13 -12.59 -10.92
CA ASP A 9 -12.91 -13.23 -11.38
C ASP A 9 -12.10 -13.83 -10.23
N VAL A 10 -12.03 -13.13 -9.09
CA VAL A 10 -11.48 -13.68 -7.85
C VAL A 10 -12.26 -14.92 -7.43
N ASN A 11 -13.59 -14.86 -7.38
CA ASN A 11 -14.43 -15.98 -6.96
C ASN A 11 -14.22 -17.22 -7.85
N LYS A 12 -14.22 -17.05 -9.18
CA LYS A 12 -13.91 -18.12 -10.14
C LYS A 12 -12.52 -18.74 -9.91
N LYS A 13 -11.52 -17.91 -9.56
CA LYS A 13 -10.17 -18.42 -9.26
C LYS A 13 -10.09 -19.13 -7.92
N LEU A 14 -10.79 -18.64 -6.90
CA LEU A 14 -10.82 -19.24 -5.57
C LEU A 14 -11.38 -20.66 -5.55
N GLU A 15 -12.26 -21.02 -6.49
CA GLU A 15 -12.74 -22.41 -6.65
C GLU A 15 -11.59 -23.40 -6.88
N LYS A 16 -10.50 -22.94 -7.49
CA LYS A 16 -9.34 -23.76 -7.90
C LYS A 16 -8.18 -23.71 -6.91
N ILE A 17 -8.28 -22.92 -5.84
CA ILE A 17 -7.18 -22.66 -4.90
C ILE A 17 -7.42 -23.40 -3.56
N LYS A 18 -6.37 -24.06 -3.04
CA LYS A 18 -6.39 -24.63 -1.69
C LYS A 18 -6.41 -23.49 -0.65
N LYS A 19 -7.09 -23.68 0.49
CA LYS A 19 -7.29 -22.65 1.54
C LYS A 19 -8.08 -21.42 1.06
N ARG A 20 -8.97 -21.59 0.08
CA ARG A 20 -9.84 -20.51 -0.46
C ARG A 20 -10.59 -19.69 0.59
N SER A 21 -10.95 -20.28 1.73
CA SER A 21 -11.62 -19.58 2.83
C SER A 21 -10.82 -18.38 3.35
N LYS A 22 -9.48 -18.45 3.33
CA LYS A 22 -8.60 -17.35 3.77
C LYS A 22 -8.72 -16.10 2.89
N TYR A 23 -9.07 -16.27 1.61
CA TYR A 23 -9.05 -15.21 0.60
C TYR A 23 -10.46 -14.75 0.19
N ARG A 24 -11.50 -15.35 0.78
CA ARG A 24 -12.88 -14.91 0.58
C ARG A 24 -13.11 -13.59 1.29
N ARG A 25 -14.06 -12.81 0.78
CA ARG A 25 -14.55 -11.62 1.47
C ARG A 25 -15.06 -12.00 2.86
N PRO A 26 -14.53 -11.37 3.94
CA PRO A 26 -15.06 -11.57 5.28
C PRO A 26 -16.51 -11.08 5.40
N ALA A 27 -17.13 -11.37 6.54
CA ALA A 27 -18.46 -10.82 6.84
C ALA A 27 -18.40 -9.29 6.95
N LEU A 28 -19.41 -8.59 6.44
CA LEU A 28 -19.47 -7.13 6.54
C LEU A 28 -19.45 -6.63 8.00
N THR A 29 -19.95 -7.44 8.94
CA THR A 29 -19.91 -7.15 10.37
C THR A 29 -18.50 -7.13 10.98
N SER A 30 -17.49 -7.69 10.29
CA SER A 30 -16.08 -7.57 10.71
C SER A 30 -15.38 -6.34 10.14
N ASP A 31 -16.05 -5.55 9.30
CA ASP A 31 -15.59 -4.23 8.87
C ASP A 31 -16.01 -3.15 9.88
N ARG A 32 -15.13 -2.84 10.83
CA ARG A 32 -15.40 -1.88 11.91
C ARG A 32 -14.37 -0.76 11.90
N LEU A 33 -14.81 0.45 11.59
CA LEU A 33 -14.02 1.66 11.76
C LEU A 33 -14.38 2.31 13.09
N TYR A 34 -13.46 2.29 14.04
CA TYR A 34 -13.60 3.02 15.29
C TYR A 34 -13.28 4.50 15.10
N ARG A 35 -13.87 5.35 15.94
CA ARG A 35 -13.47 6.75 16.04
C ARG A 35 -12.01 6.86 16.42
N SER A 36 -11.34 7.93 15.97
CA SER A 36 -9.89 8.08 16.16
C SER A 36 -9.45 8.33 17.61
N ASP A 37 -10.38 8.62 18.51
CA ASP A 37 -10.13 8.71 19.96
C ASP A 37 -10.27 7.38 20.71
N VAL A 38 -10.80 6.34 20.07
CA VAL A 38 -10.88 5.00 20.64
C VAL A 38 -9.59 4.25 20.31
N VAL A 39 -8.87 3.82 21.34
CA VAL A 39 -7.59 3.11 21.21
C VAL A 39 -7.72 1.71 21.77
N HIS A 40 -7.41 0.71 20.97
CA HIS A 40 -7.36 -0.68 21.40
C HIS A 40 -6.22 -0.89 22.42
N PRO A 41 -6.52 -1.42 23.62
CA PRO A 41 -5.49 -1.66 24.63
C PRO A 41 -4.42 -2.64 24.13
N SER A 42 -3.15 -2.23 24.18
CA SER A 42 -2.04 -3.04 23.67
C SER A 42 -1.81 -4.35 24.45
N ASN A 43 -2.36 -4.45 25.65
CA ASN A 43 -2.29 -5.59 26.55
C ASN A 43 -3.54 -6.49 26.53
N SER A 44 -4.57 -6.16 25.74
CA SER A 44 -5.75 -7.00 25.62
C SER A 44 -5.52 -8.13 24.61
N SER A 45 -5.96 -9.33 24.96
CA SER A 45 -6.10 -10.46 24.02
C SER A 45 -7.49 -10.56 23.40
N ASP A 46 -8.41 -9.69 23.82
CA ASP A 46 -9.81 -9.75 23.41
C ASP A 46 -10.00 -9.14 22.02
N GLY A 47 -11.10 -9.51 21.37
CA GLY A 47 -11.55 -8.86 20.14
C GLY A 47 -11.87 -7.39 20.36
N CYS A 48 -11.75 -6.57 19.31
CA CYS A 48 -12.03 -5.14 19.41
C CYS A 48 -13.48 -4.86 19.86
N ASP A 49 -14.43 -5.71 19.49
CA ASP A 49 -15.83 -5.62 19.92
C ASP A 49 -16.00 -5.70 21.44
N VAL A 50 -15.17 -6.49 22.11
CA VAL A 50 -15.18 -6.63 23.58
C VAL A 50 -14.36 -5.52 24.23
N ALA A 51 -13.15 -5.27 23.74
CA ALA A 51 -12.21 -4.35 24.38
C ALA A 51 -12.52 -2.86 24.13
N CYS A 52 -13.16 -2.54 23.01
CA CYS A 52 -13.38 -1.16 22.55
C CYS A 52 -14.88 -0.81 22.43
N GLY A 53 -15.76 -1.77 22.71
CA GLY A 53 -17.19 -1.63 22.51
C GLY A 53 -17.63 -1.91 21.07
N ASN A 54 -18.95 -2.06 20.91
CA ASN A 54 -19.61 -2.30 19.63
C ASN A 54 -20.81 -1.37 19.42
N GLU A 55 -20.98 -0.39 20.30
CA GLU A 55 -22.01 0.62 20.23
C GLU A 55 -21.71 1.65 19.13
N ALA A 56 -22.77 2.16 18.50
CA ALA A 56 -22.67 3.16 17.44
C ALA A 56 -21.95 4.46 17.86
N THR A 57 -21.81 4.73 19.16
CA THR A 57 -21.09 5.89 19.69
C THR A 57 -19.57 5.80 19.52
N TYR A 58 -19.03 4.59 19.40
CA TYR A 58 -17.59 4.32 19.22
C TYR A 58 -17.19 4.07 17.77
N LEU A 59 -18.16 3.73 16.93
CA LEU A 59 -17.95 3.39 15.52
C LEU A 59 -18.30 4.57 14.60
N ILE A 60 -17.56 4.71 13.52
CA ILE A 60 -17.91 5.59 12.41
C ILE A 60 -18.92 4.87 11.52
N VAL A 61 -20.08 5.48 11.31
CA VAL A 61 -21.10 4.95 10.39
C VAL A 61 -20.54 4.95 8.97
N ARG A 62 -20.54 3.78 8.33
CA ARG A 62 -20.19 3.61 6.93
C ARG A 62 -21.43 3.16 6.17
N HIS A 63 -21.78 3.89 5.12
CA HIS A 63 -22.88 3.49 4.25
C HIS A 63 -22.48 2.27 3.41
N GLU A 64 -23.42 1.36 3.21
CA GLU A 64 -23.24 0.30 2.22
C GLU A 64 -23.08 0.93 0.83
N ARG A 65 -22.25 0.30 -0.01
CA ARG A 65 -22.10 0.71 -1.40
C ARG A 65 -23.42 0.47 -2.13
N ASP A 66 -23.89 1.46 -2.89
CA ASP A 66 -25.08 1.29 -3.71
C ASP A 66 -24.78 0.58 -5.04
N ALA A 67 -25.81 0.33 -5.84
CA ALA A 67 -25.67 -0.41 -7.10
C ALA A 67 -24.92 0.36 -8.20
N GLU A 68 -24.74 1.68 -8.04
CA GLU A 68 -24.02 2.55 -8.97
C GLU A 68 -22.55 2.73 -8.56
N GLU A 69 -22.15 2.23 -7.38
CA GLU A 69 -20.78 2.26 -6.89
C GLU A 69 -20.04 0.95 -7.14
N ASP A 70 -18.75 1.06 -7.48
CA ASP A 70 -17.87 -0.11 -7.55
C ASP A 70 -17.65 -0.72 -6.16
N ASP A 71 -17.81 -2.05 -6.07
CA ASP A 71 -17.54 -2.80 -4.85
C ASP A 71 -16.69 -4.06 -5.14
N PRO A 72 -15.38 -4.06 -4.80
CA PRO A 72 -14.67 -3.02 -4.04
C PRO A 72 -14.24 -1.83 -4.90
N ALA A 73 -14.31 -0.62 -4.35
CA ALA A 73 -13.87 0.60 -5.04
C ALA A 73 -12.35 0.66 -5.28
N ILE A 74 -11.96 1.26 -6.41
CA ILE A 74 -10.57 1.56 -6.76
C ILE A 74 -10.28 3.03 -6.48
N HIS A 75 -9.23 3.31 -5.71
CA HIS A 75 -8.82 4.65 -5.36
C HIS A 75 -7.43 4.97 -5.91
N TYR A 76 -7.27 6.15 -6.49
CA TYR A 76 -6.00 6.67 -6.98
C TYR A 76 -5.56 7.82 -6.08
N GLY A 77 -4.35 7.75 -5.53
CA GLY A 77 -3.80 8.82 -4.72
C GLY A 77 -2.57 8.41 -3.93
N LEU A 78 -2.25 9.22 -2.92
CA LEU A 78 -1.00 9.11 -2.18
C LEU A 78 -1.03 7.93 -1.20
N ILE A 79 -0.02 7.07 -1.30
CA ILE A 79 0.27 6.00 -0.35
C ILE A 79 1.45 6.44 0.50
N ALA A 80 1.28 6.51 1.82
CA ALA A 80 2.36 6.86 2.74
C ALA A 80 3.14 5.61 3.19
N SER A 81 4.45 5.65 3.00
CA SER A 81 5.36 4.58 3.43
C SER A 81 6.07 4.92 4.74
N GLY A 82 6.21 3.94 5.62
CA GLY A 82 7.00 4.08 6.85
C GLY A 82 7.66 2.76 7.29
N ASN A 83 8.70 2.83 8.11
CA ASN A 83 9.37 1.62 8.63
C ASN A 83 8.65 0.99 9.83
N GLN A 84 7.52 1.56 10.25
CA GLN A 84 6.68 1.07 11.33
C GLN A 84 5.22 1.02 10.88
N LEU A 85 4.50 0.02 11.39
CA LEU A 85 3.07 -0.08 11.15
C LEU A 85 2.35 1.11 11.79
N MET A 86 1.60 1.86 10.99
CA MET A 86 0.72 2.93 11.48
C MET A 86 -0.38 2.34 12.37
N LYS A 87 -0.45 2.81 13.62
CA LYS A 87 -1.41 2.33 14.64
C LYS A 87 -2.11 3.46 15.38
N ASP A 88 -1.93 4.70 14.92
CA ASP A 88 -2.49 5.88 15.56
C ASP A 88 -3.46 6.57 14.61
N ALA A 89 -4.75 6.45 14.91
CA ALA A 89 -5.81 7.00 14.10
C ALA A 89 -5.77 8.53 14.02
N ARG A 90 -5.27 9.23 15.05
CA ARG A 90 -5.18 10.69 15.05
C ARG A 90 -4.05 11.15 14.14
N ILE A 91 -2.91 10.46 14.16
CA ILE A 91 -1.80 10.73 13.24
C ILE A 91 -2.23 10.41 11.80
N ARG A 92 -2.91 9.28 11.59
CA ARG A 92 -3.51 8.92 10.29
C ARG A 92 -4.42 10.04 9.77
N ASP A 93 -5.40 10.47 10.56
CA ASP A 93 -6.38 11.49 10.16
C ASP A 93 -5.69 12.84 9.86
N LYS A 94 -4.70 13.23 10.69
CA LYS A 94 -3.88 14.42 10.45
C LYS A 94 -3.14 14.34 9.11
N LEU A 95 -2.47 13.23 8.83
CA LEU A 95 -1.71 13.05 7.58
C LEU A 95 -2.64 12.97 6.36
N ALA A 96 -3.80 12.34 6.49
CA ALA A 96 -4.82 12.33 5.45
C ALA A 96 -5.30 13.74 5.13
N ALA A 97 -5.60 14.55 6.14
CA ALA A 97 -6.06 15.94 5.96
C ALA A 97 -4.97 16.87 5.42
N GLU A 98 -3.75 16.80 5.96
CA GLU A 98 -2.65 17.71 5.60
C GLU A 98 -2.00 17.37 4.26
N ARG A 99 -1.96 16.09 3.88
CA ARG A 99 -1.17 15.61 2.73
C ARG A 99 -1.98 14.82 1.70
N GLY A 100 -3.27 14.58 1.94
CA GLY A 100 -4.11 13.78 1.04
C GLY A 100 -3.69 12.30 0.99
N VAL A 101 -3.08 11.78 2.07
CA VAL A 101 -2.73 10.35 2.16
C VAL A 101 -3.99 9.51 2.21
N LEU A 102 -4.08 8.49 1.35
CA LEU A 102 -5.22 7.57 1.29
C LEU A 102 -4.99 6.28 2.08
N CYS A 103 -3.75 5.77 2.12
CA CYS A 103 -3.42 4.59 2.90
C CYS A 103 -1.95 4.57 3.32
N PHE A 104 -1.64 3.66 4.25
CA PHE A 104 -0.32 3.49 4.84
C PHE A 104 0.20 2.08 4.59
N GLU A 105 1.49 1.97 4.32
CA GLU A 105 2.18 0.70 4.11
C GLU A 105 3.66 0.81 4.52
N MET A 106 4.43 -0.28 4.39
CA MET A 106 5.78 -0.34 4.98
C MET A 106 6.92 -0.61 4.00
N GLU A 107 6.66 -0.82 2.71
CA GLU A 107 7.66 -1.38 1.80
C GLU A 107 7.96 -0.50 0.57
N ALA A 108 6.96 0.22 0.04
CA ALA A 108 7.02 0.78 -1.30
C ALA A 108 8.08 1.87 -1.46
N ALA A 109 8.27 2.76 -0.47
CA ALA A 109 9.29 3.81 -0.57
C ALA A 109 10.71 3.27 -0.75
N GLY A 110 10.99 2.07 -0.21
CA GLY A 110 12.28 1.43 -0.43
C GLY A 110 12.52 1.04 -1.89
N LEU A 111 11.47 0.68 -2.62
CA LEU A 111 11.55 0.28 -4.02
C LEU A 111 11.52 1.51 -4.96
N MET A 112 10.65 2.47 -4.68
CA MET A 112 10.46 3.68 -5.51
C MET A 112 11.73 4.55 -5.62
N ASN A 113 12.62 4.51 -4.62
CA ASN A 113 13.89 5.22 -4.67
C ASN A 113 14.89 4.64 -5.69
N HIS A 114 14.67 3.41 -6.15
CA HIS A 114 15.63 2.70 -7.01
C HIS A 114 15.11 2.51 -8.44
N PHE A 115 13.79 2.46 -8.64
CA PHE A 115 13.23 2.31 -9.98
C PHE A 115 11.78 2.81 -10.13
N PRO A 116 11.38 3.18 -11.35
CA PRO A 116 9.98 3.49 -11.65
C PRO A 116 9.10 2.29 -11.36
N CYS A 117 8.12 2.45 -10.47
CA CYS A 117 7.15 1.40 -10.18
C CYS A 117 5.78 1.97 -9.84
N LEU A 118 4.77 1.13 -10.02
CA LEU A 118 3.40 1.39 -9.59
C LEU A 118 3.09 0.51 -8.38
N VAL A 119 2.52 1.12 -7.35
CA VAL A 119 2.17 0.44 -6.10
C VAL A 119 0.67 0.17 -6.08
N ILE A 120 0.29 -1.10 -5.94
CA ILE A 120 -1.11 -1.53 -5.80
C ILE A 120 -1.28 -2.13 -4.41
N ARG A 121 -2.20 -1.57 -3.62
CA ARG A 121 -2.50 -2.04 -2.26
C ARG A 121 -3.98 -2.39 -2.13
N GLY A 122 -4.24 -3.56 -1.56
CA GLY A 122 -5.55 -3.90 -1.04
C GLY A 122 -5.67 -3.42 0.41
N ILE A 123 -6.78 -2.79 0.76
CA ILE A 123 -7.00 -2.26 2.10
C ILE A 123 -7.50 -3.38 3.01
N CYS A 124 -6.79 -3.62 4.12
CA CYS A 124 -7.12 -4.70 5.07
C CYS A 124 -7.37 -4.22 6.49
N ASP A 125 -7.02 -2.99 6.83
CA ASP A 125 -7.31 -2.34 8.09
C ASP A 125 -7.35 -0.82 7.90
N TYR A 126 -7.63 -0.10 8.99
CA TYR A 126 -7.80 1.34 8.99
C TYR A 126 -6.56 2.10 9.43
N SER A 127 -5.38 1.46 9.48
CA SER A 127 -4.15 2.12 9.95
C SER A 127 -4.32 2.75 11.33
N ASP A 128 -4.98 2.04 12.23
CA ASP A 128 -5.20 2.41 13.62
C ASP A 128 -4.78 1.27 14.56
N SER A 129 -5.15 1.38 15.83
CA SER A 129 -4.82 0.36 16.82
C SER A 129 -5.61 -0.96 16.65
N HIS A 130 -6.65 -0.99 15.82
CA HIS A 130 -7.57 -2.12 15.65
C HIS A 130 -7.15 -2.99 14.46
N LYS A 131 -6.30 -3.98 14.73
CA LYS A 131 -5.84 -4.90 13.69
C LYS A 131 -6.99 -5.74 13.14
N ASN A 132 -7.15 -5.76 11.82
CA ASN A 132 -8.15 -6.58 11.15
C ASN A 132 -7.52 -7.68 10.29
N LYS A 133 -7.08 -8.77 10.95
CA LYS A 133 -6.37 -9.87 10.28
C LYS A 133 -7.25 -10.66 9.30
N GLU A 134 -8.57 -10.65 9.50
CA GLU A 134 -9.51 -11.40 8.65
C GLU A 134 -9.53 -10.87 7.21
N TRP A 135 -9.34 -9.57 7.04
CA TRP A 135 -9.41 -8.90 5.74
C TRP A 135 -8.13 -9.00 4.91
N GLN A 136 -6.99 -9.36 5.52
CA GLN A 136 -5.69 -9.42 4.83
C GLN A 136 -5.71 -10.35 3.61
N GLY A 137 -6.35 -11.51 3.71
CA GLY A 137 -6.41 -12.45 2.60
C GLY A 137 -7.25 -11.92 1.44
N PHE A 138 -8.44 -11.39 1.73
CA PHE A 138 -9.30 -10.78 0.72
C PHE A 138 -8.62 -9.58 0.05
N ALA A 139 -8.06 -8.66 0.84
CA ALA A 139 -7.34 -7.49 0.35
C ALA A 139 -6.17 -7.86 -0.57
N ALA A 140 -5.36 -8.84 -0.18
CA ALA A 140 -4.24 -9.31 -1.01
C ALA A 140 -4.73 -9.92 -2.34
N MET A 141 -5.82 -10.68 -2.32
CA MET A 141 -6.39 -11.28 -3.52
C MET A 141 -6.95 -10.21 -4.47
N MET A 142 -7.63 -9.20 -3.92
CA MET A 142 -8.14 -8.07 -4.70
C MET A 142 -7.02 -7.26 -5.36
N ALA A 143 -5.95 -6.98 -4.61
CA ALA A 143 -4.76 -6.29 -5.16
C ALA A 143 -4.11 -7.10 -6.29
N ALA A 144 -3.98 -8.41 -6.12
CA ALA A 144 -3.41 -9.29 -7.15
C ALA A 144 -4.31 -9.39 -8.39
N ALA A 145 -5.63 -9.45 -8.21
CA ALA A 145 -6.58 -9.45 -9.32
C ALA A 145 -6.52 -8.14 -10.12
N TYR A 146 -6.52 -6.99 -9.42
CA TYR A 146 -6.38 -5.69 -10.06
C TYR A 146 -5.04 -5.56 -10.79
N ALA A 147 -3.93 -5.99 -10.19
CA ALA A 147 -2.63 -5.99 -10.83
C ALA A 147 -2.60 -6.85 -12.11
N LYS A 148 -3.21 -8.04 -12.07
CA LYS A 148 -3.34 -8.89 -13.25
C LYS A 148 -4.12 -8.18 -14.36
N ASP A 149 -5.27 -7.60 -14.03
CA ASP A 149 -6.12 -6.95 -15.04
C ASP A 149 -5.42 -5.72 -15.62
N LEU A 150 -4.74 -4.93 -14.79
CA LEU A 150 -3.92 -3.81 -15.26
C LEU A 150 -2.82 -4.28 -16.22
N LEU A 151 -2.11 -5.36 -15.90
CA LEU A 151 -1.06 -5.90 -16.77
C LEU A 151 -1.60 -6.39 -18.13
N LEU A 152 -2.84 -6.89 -18.17
CA LEU A 152 -3.48 -7.33 -19.41
C LEU A 152 -3.89 -6.17 -20.34
N GLU A 153 -4.05 -4.96 -19.79
CA GLU A 153 -4.30 -3.74 -20.55
C GLU A 153 -3.02 -3.13 -21.14
N ILE A 154 -1.82 -3.58 -20.71
CA ILE A 154 -0.55 -3.08 -21.23
C ILE A 154 -0.23 -3.78 -22.58
N PRO A 155 -0.08 -3.03 -23.69
CA PRO A 155 0.27 -3.61 -24.97
C PRO A 155 1.65 -4.26 -24.97
N LEU A 156 1.77 -5.49 -25.49
CA LEU A 156 3.02 -6.25 -25.52
C LEU A 156 4.16 -5.52 -26.25
N ASN A 157 3.84 -4.81 -27.34
CA ASN A 157 4.82 -4.02 -28.09
C ASN A 157 5.37 -2.84 -27.27
N GLY A 158 4.60 -2.30 -26.33
CA GLY A 158 5.08 -1.31 -25.38
C GLY A 158 6.08 -1.93 -24.42
N VAL A 159 5.79 -3.13 -23.91
CA VAL A 159 6.69 -3.85 -22.98
C VAL A 159 8.02 -4.23 -23.64
N GLU A 160 7.99 -4.71 -24.88
CA GLU A 160 9.21 -5.09 -25.62
C GLU A 160 10.11 -3.89 -25.96
N ALA A 161 9.53 -2.70 -26.07
CA ALA A 161 10.27 -1.47 -26.32
C ALA A 161 10.91 -0.88 -25.04
N GLU A 162 10.44 -1.30 -23.85
CA GLU A 162 11.00 -0.87 -22.58
C GLU A 162 12.31 -1.59 -22.27
N LYS A 163 13.25 -0.86 -21.66
CA LYS A 163 14.51 -1.44 -21.21
C LYS A 163 14.28 -2.36 -20.01
N PRO A 164 14.92 -3.55 -19.95
CA PRO A 164 14.88 -4.38 -18.76
C PRO A 164 15.40 -3.59 -17.55
N ILE A 165 14.77 -3.80 -16.39
CA ILE A 165 15.12 -3.04 -15.18
C ILE A 165 16.60 -3.21 -14.78
N LEU A 166 17.19 -4.37 -15.05
CA LEU A 166 18.61 -4.63 -14.85
C LEU A 166 19.51 -3.68 -15.65
N GLU A 167 19.13 -3.33 -16.89
CA GLU A 167 19.89 -2.39 -17.72
C GLU A 167 19.80 -0.96 -17.16
N VAL A 168 18.62 -0.57 -16.69
CA VAL A 168 18.40 0.73 -16.04
C VAL A 168 19.21 0.83 -14.76
N LEU A 169 19.21 -0.21 -13.92
CA LEU A 169 19.98 -0.25 -12.67
C LEU A 169 21.49 -0.17 -12.93
N ASN A 170 22.01 -0.90 -13.92
CA ASN A 170 23.42 -0.81 -14.30
C ASN A 170 23.81 0.60 -14.74
N THR A 171 22.95 1.27 -15.50
CA THR A 171 23.18 2.66 -15.93
C THR A 171 23.27 3.61 -14.73
N ILE A 172 22.45 3.38 -13.69
CA ILE A 172 22.50 4.15 -12.44
C ILE A 172 23.80 3.87 -11.67
N GLU A 173 24.21 2.60 -11.56
CA GLU A 173 25.47 2.22 -10.89
C GLU A 173 26.69 2.87 -11.57
N GLU A 174 26.76 2.86 -12.89
CA GLU A 174 27.81 3.53 -13.67
C GLU A 174 27.85 5.04 -13.40
N GLY A 175 26.68 5.70 -13.39
CA GLY A 175 26.55 7.12 -13.07
C GLY A 175 27.00 7.45 -11.64
N LEU A 176 26.62 6.63 -10.65
CA LEU A 176 27.06 6.78 -9.26
C LEU A 176 28.57 6.61 -9.11
N HIS A 177 29.17 5.67 -9.85
CA HIS A 177 30.62 5.50 -9.86
C HIS A 177 31.34 6.74 -10.41
N GLY A 178 30.84 7.30 -11.52
CA GLY A 178 31.39 8.54 -12.10
C GLY A 178 31.28 9.75 -11.17
N LEU A 179 30.17 9.90 -10.46
CA LEU A 179 29.99 10.96 -9.45
C LEU A 179 30.96 10.80 -8.28
N LYS A 180 31.15 9.58 -7.79
CA LYS A 180 32.12 9.29 -6.72
C LYS A 180 33.54 9.67 -7.13
N GLN A 181 33.95 9.28 -8.34
CA GLN A 181 35.27 9.63 -8.86
C GLN A 181 35.46 11.15 -8.96
N THR A 182 34.46 11.87 -9.49
CA THR A 182 34.51 13.34 -9.59
C THR A 182 34.61 14.00 -8.21
N ALA A 183 33.89 13.46 -7.21
CA ALA A 183 33.93 13.97 -5.84
C ALA A 183 35.31 13.75 -5.19
N ASP A 184 35.92 12.58 -5.40
CA ASP A 184 37.26 12.26 -4.89
C ASP A 184 38.34 13.17 -5.55
N GLU A 185 38.25 13.39 -6.86
CA GLU A 185 39.13 14.31 -7.60
C GLU A 185 38.99 15.75 -7.13
N THR A 186 37.74 16.21 -6.94
CA THR A 186 37.46 17.56 -6.42
C THR A 186 38.01 17.74 -5.00
N LYS A 187 37.85 16.72 -4.15
CA LYS A 187 38.40 16.72 -2.79
C LYS A 187 39.91 16.85 -2.80
N MET A 188 40.61 16.06 -3.63
CA MET A 188 42.06 16.14 -3.77
C MET A 188 42.52 17.52 -4.26
N ALA A 189 41.83 18.11 -5.24
CA ALA A 189 42.16 19.45 -5.72
C ALA A 189 42.01 20.53 -4.63
N VAL A 190 40.95 20.44 -3.82
CA VAL A 190 40.73 21.36 -2.68
C VAL A 190 41.80 21.20 -1.60
N GLU A 191 42.17 19.97 -1.25
CA GLU A 191 43.24 19.69 -0.27
C GLU A 191 44.61 20.21 -0.73
N THR A 192 44.90 20.10 -2.03
CA THR A 192 46.14 20.63 -2.62
C THR A 192 46.17 22.16 -2.55
N MET A 193 45.08 22.85 -2.91
CA MET A 193 45.00 24.30 -2.80
C MET A 193 45.14 24.82 -1.36
N HIS A 194 44.76 24.01 -0.37
CA HIS A 194 44.85 24.38 1.05
C HIS A 194 46.24 24.13 1.66
N SER A 195 47.10 23.36 0.98
CA SER A 195 48.47 23.07 1.41
C SER A 195 49.53 23.99 0.77
N ASP A 196 49.11 24.81 -0.21
CA ASP A 196 49.93 25.82 -0.90
C ASP A 196 49.80 27.25 -0.30
N HIS A 197 49.29 27.38 0.94
CA HIS A 197 49.24 28.60 1.76
C HIS A 197 49.82 28.35 3.16
#